data_AF-A0A9P0LD38-F1
#
_entry.id   AF-A0A9P0LD38-F1
#
_cell.length_a   1.000
_cell.length_b   1.000
_cell.length_c   1.000
_cell.angle_alpha   90.00
_cell.angle_beta   90.00
_cell.angle_gamma   90.00
#
_symmetry.space_group_name_H-M   'P 1'
#
loop_
_entity.id
_entity.type
_entity.pdbx_description
1 polymer ?
#
loop_
_entity_poly.entity_id
_entity_poly.type
_entity_poly.pdbx_seq_one_letter_code
_entity_poly.pdbx_strand_id
1 'polypeptide(L)'
;MRPFPKRQVNNNYRNKVFNYRLSRARQTVECAFGILSARFRVYRRPFECKLDTVDDIVKATCVLHNFLRSHTISTVNQEEDEIEMLPESQLLPIAPNRTRGANEAFLIREKFTDFYNSPAGSIPWQQKLVQRGHY
;
A
#
# COMPACT_ATOMS: atom_id res chain seq x y z
N MET A 1 -1.23 -5.99 8.80
CA MET A 1 -1.37 -7.38 8.33
C MET A 1 -0.05 -8.14 8.45
N ARG A 2 -0.04 -9.38 8.95
CA ARG A 2 1.19 -10.15 9.22
C ARG A 2 1.52 -11.10 8.05
N PRO A 3 2.77 -11.15 7.57
CA PRO A 3 3.18 -12.14 6.55
C PRO A 3 3.10 -13.57 7.08
N PHE A 4 3.07 -14.55 6.18
CA PHE A 4 3.29 -15.95 6.55
C PHE A 4 4.71 -16.15 7.10
N PRO A 5 4.88 -16.91 8.20
CA PRO A 5 6.18 -17.25 8.74
C PRO A 5 6.97 -18.14 7.77
N LYS A 6 8.31 -18.06 7.80
CA LYS A 6 9.22 -18.78 6.90
C LYS A 6 8.89 -20.28 6.75
N ARG A 7 8.55 -20.95 7.85
CA ARG A 7 8.12 -22.37 7.86
C ARG A 7 6.92 -22.66 6.95
N GLN A 8 5.95 -21.76 6.88
CA GLN A 8 4.75 -21.90 6.04
C GLN A 8 4.97 -21.41 4.60
N VAL A 9 6.11 -20.79 4.32
CA VAL A 9 6.48 -20.24 3.00
C VAL A 9 7.42 -21.20 2.27
N ASN A 10 8.23 -21.96 3.01
CA ASN A 10 9.09 -23.00 2.46
C ASN A 10 8.21 -24.03 1.71
N ASN A 11 8.51 -24.24 0.42
CA ASN A 11 7.75 -25.08 -0.52
C ASN A 11 6.27 -24.71 -0.75
N ASN A 12 5.80 -23.56 -0.27
CA ASN A 12 4.45 -23.07 -0.57
C ASN A 12 4.51 -21.81 -1.44
N TYR A 13 4.31 -22.00 -2.75
CA TYR A 13 4.33 -20.90 -3.71
C TYR A 13 3.23 -19.86 -3.46
N ARG A 14 2.01 -20.29 -3.08
CA ARG A 14 0.89 -19.37 -2.81
C ARG A 14 1.23 -18.38 -1.70
N ASN A 15 1.83 -18.88 -0.62
CA ASN A 15 2.24 -18.07 0.52
C ASN A 15 3.42 -17.15 0.18
N LYS A 16 4.33 -17.59 -0.70
CA LYS A 16 5.41 -16.73 -1.22
C LYS A 16 4.86 -15.55 -2.03
N VAL A 17 3.90 -15.81 -2.94
CA VAL A 17 3.23 -14.76 -3.72
C VAL A 17 2.56 -13.74 -2.79
N PHE A 18 1.81 -14.20 -1.79
CA PHE A 18 1.19 -13.30 -0.82
C PHE A 18 2.22 -12.42 -0.09
N ASN A 19 3.27 -13.03 0.48
CA ASN A 19 4.30 -12.27 1.20
C ASN A 19 4.99 -11.25 0.30
N TYR A 20 5.30 -11.63 -0.93
CA TYR A 20 5.92 -10.75 -1.92
C TYR A 20 5.02 -9.56 -2.29
N ARG A 21 3.73 -9.81 -2.59
CA ARG A 21 2.72 -8.78 -2.86
C ARG A 21 2.58 -7.82 -1.67
N LEU A 22 2.57 -8.38 -0.45
CA LEU A 22 2.46 -7.61 0.78
C LEU A 22 3.70 -6.72 1.01
N SER A 23 4.92 -7.24 0.76
CA SER A 23 6.15 -6.44 0.83
C SER A 23 6.15 -5.31 -0.20
N ARG A 24 5.78 -5.59 -1.45
CA ARG A 24 5.63 -4.59 -2.51
C ARG A 24 4.65 -3.48 -2.13
N ALA A 25 3.49 -3.83 -1.56
CA ALA A 25 2.52 -2.84 -1.10
C ALA A 25 3.09 -1.95 0.02
N ARG A 26 3.81 -2.53 1.00
CA ARG A 26 4.48 -1.74 2.04
C ARG A 26 5.55 -0.81 1.46
N GLN A 27 6.37 -1.32 0.55
CA GLN A 27 7.41 -0.54 -0.12
C GLN A 27 6.80 0.69 -0.82
N THR A 28 5.69 0.52 -1.55
CA THR A 28 4.99 1.65 -2.20
C THR A 28 4.54 2.70 -1.17
N VAL A 29 3.95 2.28 -0.06
CA VAL A 29 3.51 3.19 1.02
C VAL A 29 4.71 3.89 1.66
N GLU A 30 5.77 3.15 1.99
CA GLU A 30 7.00 3.71 2.58
C GLU A 30 7.68 4.71 1.65
N CYS A 31 7.77 4.42 0.35
CA CYS A 31 8.30 5.36 -0.64
C CYS A 31 7.45 6.64 -0.71
N ALA A 32 6.11 6.51 -0.74
CA ALA A 32 5.21 7.67 -0.79
C ALA A 32 5.38 8.58 0.44
N PHE A 33 5.35 8.01 1.65
CA PHE A 33 5.59 8.78 2.88
C PHE A 33 7.04 9.27 3.00
N GLY A 34 8.01 8.56 2.41
CA GLY A 34 9.40 9.02 2.27
C GLY A 34 9.49 10.33 1.47
N ILE A 35 8.81 10.40 0.33
CA ILE A 35 8.71 11.63 -0.48
C ILE A 35 8.03 12.76 0.31
N LEU A 36 6.90 12.46 0.95
CA LEU A 36 6.15 13.46 1.72
C LEU A 36 6.97 13.98 2.92
N SER A 37 7.71 13.13 3.62
CA SER A 37 8.53 13.53 4.78
C SER A 37 9.81 14.27 4.41
N ALA A 38 10.38 13.98 3.24
CA ALA A 38 11.47 14.76 2.67
C ALA A 38 11.01 16.21 2.40
N ARG A 39 9.81 16.37 1.81
CA ARG A 39 9.29 17.67 1.36
C ARG A 39 8.60 18.48 2.47
N PHE A 40 7.81 17.84 3.32
CA PHE A 40 7.00 18.51 4.35
C PHE A 40 7.49 18.15 5.75
N ARG A 41 7.89 19.17 6.51
CA ARG A 41 8.42 19.01 7.88
C ARG A 41 7.43 18.39 8.86
N VAL A 42 6.13 18.49 8.58
CA VAL A 42 5.06 17.98 9.46
C VAL A 42 5.18 16.47 9.72
N TYR A 43 5.67 15.69 8.75
CA TYR A 43 5.86 14.24 8.89
C TYR A 43 7.12 13.82 9.66
N ARG A 44 7.99 14.76 10.03
CA ARG A 44 9.25 14.45 10.74
C ARG A 44 9.07 14.28 12.25
N ARG A 45 7.85 14.55 12.76
CA ARG A 45 7.48 14.39 14.16
C ARG A 45 6.16 13.62 14.24
N PRO A 46 5.91 12.89 15.34
CA PRO A 46 4.59 12.33 15.62
C PRO A 46 3.52 13.43 15.61
N PHE A 47 2.32 13.09 15.14
CA PHE A 47 1.20 14.02 15.15
C PHE A 47 0.63 14.19 16.56
N GLU A 48 0.53 15.43 17.02
CA GLU A 48 -0.07 15.82 18.31
C GLU A 48 -1.49 16.37 18.10
N CYS A 49 -2.28 15.73 17.22
CA CYS A 49 -3.65 16.13 16.90
C CYS A 49 -4.59 14.91 16.80
N LYS A 50 -5.89 15.17 16.59
CA LYS A 50 -6.91 14.12 16.41
C LYS A 50 -6.70 13.40 15.08
N LEU A 51 -7.11 12.13 15.01
CA LEU A 51 -7.00 11.31 13.80
C LEU A 51 -7.67 11.96 12.58
N ASP A 52 -8.85 12.56 12.77
CA ASP A 52 -9.55 13.27 11.69
C ASP A 52 -8.68 14.39 11.08
N THR A 53 -7.93 15.11 11.93
CA THR A 53 -7.00 16.16 11.48
C THR A 53 -5.78 15.57 10.77
N VAL A 54 -5.31 14.38 11.18
CA VAL A 54 -4.21 13.70 10.49
C VAL A 54 -4.63 13.33 9.07
N ASP A 55 -5.85 12.83 8.87
CA ASP A 55 -6.36 12.50 7.55
C ASP A 55 -6.42 13.74 6.64
N ASP A 56 -6.84 14.89 7.18
CA ASP A 56 -6.86 16.16 6.45
C ASP A 56 -5.44 16.64 6.11
N ILE A 57 -4.48 16.51 7.02
CA ILE A 57 -3.06 16.83 6.74
C ILE A 57 -2.53 15.96 5.61
N VAL A 58 -2.80 14.65 5.63
CA VAL A 58 -2.36 13.73 4.58
C VAL A 58 -2.94 14.14 3.23
N LYS A 59 -4.26 14.34 3.15
CA LYS A 59 -4.93 14.80 1.92
C LYS A 59 -4.37 16.14 1.42
N ALA A 60 -4.23 17.12 2.30
CA ALA A 60 -3.72 18.45 1.95
C ALA A 60 -2.29 18.38 1.40
N THR A 61 -1.41 17.58 2.01
CA THR A 61 -0.03 17.43 1.51
C THR A 61 0.05 16.67 0.19
N CYS A 62 -0.85 15.71 -0.08
CA CYS A 62 -0.96 15.06 -1.40
C CYS A 62 -1.38 16.07 -2.48
N VAL A 63 -2.42 16.87 -2.22
CA VAL A 63 -2.88 17.93 -3.14
C VAL A 63 -1.77 18.95 -3.37
N LEU A 64 -1.11 19.42 -2.32
CA LEU A 64 -0.02 20.38 -2.41
C LEU A 64 1.21 19.81 -3.14
N HIS A 65 1.53 18.53 -2.90
CA HIS A 65 2.60 17.85 -3.64
C HIS A 65 2.30 17.86 -5.14
N ASN A 66 1.08 17.46 -5.54
CA ASN A 66 0.66 17.42 -6.94
C ASN A 66 0.66 18.82 -7.57
N PHE A 67 0.14 19.83 -6.86
CA PHE A 67 0.15 21.22 -7.31
C PHE A 67 1.58 21.73 -7.51
N LEU A 68 2.48 21.50 -6.55
CA LEU A 68 3.87 21.94 -6.71
C LEU A 68 4.57 21.17 -7.82
N ARG A 69 4.26 19.88 -7.98
CA ARG A 69 4.81 19.03 -9.04
C ARG A 69 4.36 19.53 -10.41
N SER A 70 3.09 19.89 -10.61
CA SER A 70 2.62 20.46 -11.88
C SER A 70 3.34 21.76 -12.21
N HIS A 71 3.54 22.66 -11.23
CA HIS A 71 4.25 23.94 -11.46
C HIS A 71 5.75 23.76 -11.73
N THR A 72 6.39 22.71 -11.18
CA THR A 72 7.79 22.37 -11.48
C THR A 72 7.96 21.56 -12.77
N ILE A 73 6.91 20.86 -13.23
CA ILE A 73 6.92 20.08 -14.48
C ILE A 73 6.55 20.95 -15.68
N SER A 74 5.78 22.03 -15.50
CA SER A 74 5.57 23.03 -16.55
C SER A 74 6.87 23.66 -17.09
N THR A 75 8.01 23.51 -16.40
CA THR A 75 9.32 23.96 -16.88
C THR A 75 10.15 22.86 -17.56
N VAL A 76 9.70 21.59 -17.55
CA VAL A 76 10.41 20.45 -18.17
C VAL A 76 9.38 19.54 -18.83
N ASN A 77 9.26 19.64 -20.16
CA ASN A 77 8.33 18.87 -20.99
C ASN A 77 8.37 17.36 -20.70
N GLN A 78 7.18 16.77 -20.40
CA GLN A 78 6.57 15.55 -20.98
C GLN A 78 5.93 14.54 -19.99
N GLU A 79 4.84 13.97 -20.53
CA GLU A 79 4.06 12.76 -20.19
C GLU A 79 3.22 12.78 -18.90
N GLU A 80 1.93 13.11 -19.10
CA GLU A 80 0.86 12.92 -18.13
C GLU A 80 0.62 11.42 -17.95
N ASP A 81 1.05 10.85 -16.83
CA ASP A 81 0.53 9.55 -16.39
C ASP A 81 -0.97 9.73 -16.09
N GLU A 82 -1.83 9.11 -16.88
CA GLU A 82 -3.28 9.08 -16.64
C GLU A 82 -3.55 8.51 -15.23
N ILE A 83 -4.04 9.35 -14.33
CA ILE A 83 -4.48 8.93 -13.00
C ILE A 83 -5.81 8.22 -13.19
N GLU A 84 -5.78 6.89 -13.26
CA GLU A 84 -6.98 6.05 -13.28
C GLU A 84 -7.79 6.33 -12.00
N MET A 85 -8.94 7.02 -12.12
CA MET A 85 -9.80 7.31 -10.98
C MET A 85 -10.37 6.02 -10.42
N LEU A 86 -9.93 5.64 -9.23
CA LEU A 86 -10.53 4.52 -8.50
C LEU A 86 -11.96 4.89 -8.08
N PRO A 87 -12.92 3.95 -8.17
CA PRO A 87 -14.30 4.21 -7.79
C PRO A 87 -14.40 4.56 -6.29
N GLU A 88 -15.16 5.62 -6.01
CA GLU A 88 -15.34 6.23 -4.68
C GLU A 88 -15.88 5.26 -3.62
N SER A 89 -16.49 4.15 -4.07
CA SER A 89 -17.12 3.13 -3.23
C SER A 89 -16.17 2.15 -2.53
N GLN A 90 -14.84 2.28 -2.69
CA GLN A 90 -13.89 1.34 -2.08
C GLN A 90 -13.56 1.62 -0.60
N LEU A 91 -13.86 2.82 -0.10
CA LEU A 91 -13.55 3.20 1.29
C LEU A 91 -14.80 3.08 2.16
N LEU A 92 -14.95 1.93 2.81
CA LEU A 92 -15.98 1.72 3.83
C LEU A 92 -15.50 2.24 5.20
N PRO A 93 -16.40 2.82 6.02
CA PRO A 93 -16.08 3.21 7.38
C PRO A 93 -15.53 2.03 8.20
N ILE A 94 -14.48 2.28 8.98
CA ILE A 94 -13.89 1.27 9.86
C ILE A 94 -14.90 0.95 10.98
N ALA A 95 -15.52 -0.23 10.94
CA ALA A 95 -16.42 -0.68 11.98
C ALA A 95 -15.67 -0.87 13.31
N PRO A 96 -16.23 -0.46 14.46
CA PRO A 96 -15.59 -0.63 15.76
C PRO A 96 -15.52 -2.13 16.12
N ASN A 97 -14.33 -2.72 15.98
CA ASN A 97 -14.10 -4.13 16.28
C ASN A 97 -13.52 -4.30 17.70
N ARG A 98 -14.33 -4.80 18.64
CA ARG A 98 -13.93 -5.06 20.04
C ARG A 98 -13.37 -6.47 20.28
N THR A 99 -13.15 -7.27 19.23
CA THR A 99 -12.58 -8.62 19.39
C THR A 99 -11.04 -8.60 19.35
N ARG A 100 -10.40 -9.53 20.08
CA ARG A 100 -8.99 -9.89 19.85
C ARG A 100 -8.91 -10.58 18.49
N GLY A 101 -8.72 -9.80 17.43
CA GLY A 101 -8.84 -10.17 16.01
C GLY A 101 -7.80 -11.14 15.46
N ALA A 102 -7.46 -12.22 16.17
CA ALA A 102 -6.53 -13.22 15.66
C ALA A 102 -7.14 -13.99 14.46
N ASN A 103 -8.34 -14.56 14.62
CA ASN A 103 -8.95 -15.42 13.59
C ASN A 103 -9.38 -14.64 12.35
N GLU A 104 -10.02 -13.47 12.54
CA GLU A 104 -10.45 -12.63 11.41
C GLU A 104 -9.26 -12.11 10.60
N ALA A 105 -8.16 -11.73 11.25
CA ALA A 105 -6.95 -11.31 10.55
C ALA A 105 -6.33 -12.45 9.72
N PHE A 106 -6.42 -13.70 10.19
CA PHE A 106 -6.01 -14.86 9.39
C PHE A 106 -6.94 -15.06 8.20
N LEU A 107 -8.27 -14.95 8.37
CA LEU A 107 -9.23 -15.05 7.27
C LEU A 107 -9.00 -13.99 6.19
N ILE A 108 -8.73 -12.74 6.59
CA ILE A 108 -8.38 -11.67 5.64
C ILE A 108 -7.10 -12.04 4.87
N ARG A 109 -6.11 -12.62 5.54
CA ARG A 109 -4.89 -13.12 4.89
C ARG A 109 -5.15 -14.22 3.88
N GLU A 110 -5.96 -15.21 4.24
CA GLU A 110 -6.35 -16.26 3.31
C GLU A 110 -7.10 -15.69 2.11
N LYS A 111 -8.07 -14.78 2.33
CA LYS A 111 -8.79 -14.09 1.23
C LYS A 111 -7.85 -13.39 0.24
N PHE A 112 -6.88 -12.60 0.73
CA PHE A 112 -5.90 -11.96 -0.14
C PHE A 112 -4.97 -12.97 -0.83
N THR A 113 -4.59 -14.04 -0.13
CA THR A 113 -3.76 -15.11 -0.69
C THR A 113 -4.49 -15.81 -1.83
N ASP A 114 -5.77 -16.12 -1.65
CA ASP A 114 -6.61 -16.72 -2.68
C ASP A 114 -6.78 -15.80 -3.88
N PHE A 115 -7.06 -14.51 -3.63
CA PHE A 115 -7.17 -13.52 -4.69
C PHE A 115 -5.88 -13.40 -5.52
N TYR A 116 -4.70 -13.23 -4.91
CA TYR A 116 -3.44 -13.08 -5.65
C TYR A 116 -3.02 -14.32 -6.45
N ASN A 117 -3.57 -15.48 -6.11
CA ASN A 117 -3.35 -16.75 -6.81
C ASN A 117 -4.51 -17.13 -7.75
N SER A 118 -5.57 -16.32 -7.82
CA SER A 118 -6.69 -16.50 -8.75
C SER A 118 -6.35 -15.92 -10.14
N PRO A 119 -7.05 -16.32 -11.23
CA PRO A 119 -6.83 -15.73 -12.54
C PRO A 119 -6.96 -14.20 -12.57
N ALA A 120 -7.93 -13.65 -11.81
CA ALA A 120 -8.18 -12.20 -11.76
C ALA A 120 -7.10 -11.42 -10.98
N GLY A 121 -6.54 -12.01 -9.93
CA GLY A 121 -5.54 -11.36 -9.07
C GLY A 121 -4.10 -11.80 -9.35
N SER A 122 -3.86 -12.74 -10.26
CA SER A 122 -2.52 -13.13 -10.68
C SER A 122 -1.94 -12.13 -11.68
N ILE A 123 -0.63 -11.95 -11.65
CA ILE A 123 0.09 -11.04 -12.55
C ILE A 123 1.21 -11.80 -13.27
N PRO A 124 1.49 -11.52 -14.55
CA PRO A 124 2.42 -12.32 -15.34
C PRO A 124 3.83 -12.41 -14.74
N TRP A 125 4.27 -11.34 -14.07
CA TRP A 125 5.64 -11.22 -13.58
C TRP A 125 5.86 -11.74 -12.14
N GLN A 126 4.81 -12.06 -11.36
CA GLN A 126 5.01 -12.47 -9.95
C GLN A 126 5.80 -13.77 -9.80
N GLN A 127 5.64 -14.72 -10.72
CA GLN A 127 6.31 -16.01 -10.63
C GLN A 127 7.83 -15.87 -10.73
N LYS A 128 8.29 -15.07 -11.70
CA LYS A 128 9.70 -14.78 -11.91
C LYS A 128 10.31 -14.05 -10.71
N LEU A 129 9.60 -13.07 -10.14
CA LEU A 129 10.12 -12.27 -9.03
C LEU A 129 10.15 -13.06 -7.71
N VAL A 130 9.12 -13.86 -7.44
CA VAL A 130 9.07 -14.75 -6.27
C VAL A 130 10.18 -15.80 -6.32
N GLN A 131 10.48 -16.36 -7.50
CA GLN A 131 11.56 -17.34 -7.68
C GLN A 131 12.95 -16.74 -7.49
N ARG A 132 13.15 -15.47 -7.86
CA ARG A 132 14.43 -14.76 -7.66
C ARG A 132 14.74 -14.47 -6.19
N GLY A 133 13.77 -14.60 -5.29
CA GLY A 133 13.99 -14.42 -3.85
C GLY A 133 14.28 -12.97 -3.44
N HIS A 134 14.00 -11.99 -4.30
CA HIS A 134 13.99 -10.58 -3.91
C HIS A 134 12.72 -10.32 -3.10
N TYR A 135 12.86 -10.35 -1.78
CA TYR A 135 11.85 -9.92 -0.82
C TYR A 135 12.17 -8.52 -0.33
#